data_AF-A0A9D7HM81-F1
#
_entry.id   AF-A0A9D7HM81-F1
#
_cell.length_a   1.000
_cell.length_b   1.000
_cell.length_c   1.000
_cell.angle_alpha   90.00
_cell.angle_beta   90.00
_cell.angle_gamma   90.00
#
_symmetry.space_group_name_H-M   'P 1'
#
loop_
_entity.id
_entity.type
_entity.pdbx_description
1 polymer ?
#
loop_
_entity_poly.entity_id
_entity_poly.type
_entity_poly.pdbx_seq_one_letter_code
_entity_poly.pdbx_strand_id
1 'polypeptide(L)' 'MRTTVTIDDGLYQKALDVADPGMDKGDVFREAMKVFVRVQAGKRLAALGGKAPRMKDIPRRRPAKDLSP' A
#
# COMPACT_ATOMS: atom_id res chain seq x y z
N MET A 1 9.62 -19.55 3.62
CA MET A 1 8.55 -20.30 4.31
C MET A 1 7.68 -20.96 3.25
N ARG A 2 7.37 -22.25 3.37
CA ARG A 2 6.47 -22.97 2.46
C ARG A 2 5.12 -23.13 3.16
N THR A 3 4.05 -22.69 2.51
CA THR A 3 2.69 -22.68 3.08
C THR A 3 1.73 -23.15 2.01
N THR A 4 0.78 -24.02 2.37
CA THR A 4 -0.32 -24.44 1.51
C THR A 4 -1.58 -23.72 1.95
N VAL A 5 -2.29 -23.11 1.01
CA VAL A 5 -3.54 -22.37 1.26
C VAL A 5 -4.59 -22.79 0.23
N THR A 6 -5.85 -22.77 0.62
CA THR A 6 -6.98 -23.02 -0.28
C THR A 6 -7.50 -21.68 -0.78
N ILE A 7 -7.72 -21.56 -2.08
CA ILE A 7 -8.27 -20.37 -2.74
C ILE A 7 -9.43 -20.79 -3.64
N ASP A 8 -10.41 -19.91 -3.77
CA ASP A 8 -11.48 -20.04 -4.75
C ASP A 8 -10.94 -19.94 -6.19
N ASP A 9 -11.25 -20.93 -7.02
CA ASP A 9 -10.75 -21.01 -8.39
C ASP A 9 -11.22 -19.83 -9.25
N GLY A 10 -12.43 -19.33 -9.04
CA GLY A 10 -12.97 -18.17 -9.76
C GLY A 10 -12.21 -16.89 -9.43
N LEU A 11 -11.86 -16.69 -8.15
CA LEU A 11 -11.01 -15.59 -7.71
C LEU A 11 -9.59 -15.72 -8.28
N TYR A 12 -9.04 -16.93 -8.27
CA TYR A 12 -7.70 -17.17 -8.81
C TYR A 12 -7.65 -16.91 -10.33
N GLN A 13 -8.66 -17.33 -11.07
CA GLN A 13 -8.75 -17.09 -12.51
C GLN A 13 -8.82 -15.59 -12.82
N LYS A 14 -9.65 -14.83 -12.11
CA LYS A 14 -9.73 -13.37 -12.27
C LYS A 14 -8.39 -12.69 -12.00
N ALA A 15 -7.62 -13.19 -11.03
CA ALA A 15 -6.30 -12.66 -10.74
C ALA A 15 -5.31 -12.95 -11.89
N LEU A 16 -5.39 -14.12 -12.53
CA LEU A 16 -4.58 -14.47 -13.70
C LEU A 16 -4.97 -13.63 -14.93
N ASP A 17 -6.25 -13.34 -15.14
CA ASP A 17 -6.73 -12.58 -16.29
C ASP A 17 -6.18 -11.13 -16.31
N VAL A 18 -5.81 -10.59 -15.15
CA VAL A 18 -5.24 -9.25 -14.99
C VAL A 18 -3.76 -9.26 -14.61
N ALA A 19 -3.15 -10.44 -14.48
CA ALA A 19 -1.74 -10.55 -14.11
C ALA A 19 -0.84 -10.12 -15.27
N ASP A 20 0.31 -9.55 -14.94
CA ASP A 20 1.31 -9.19 -15.94
C ASP A 20 1.85 -10.45 -16.64
N PRO A 21 2.21 -10.35 -17.94
CA PRO A 21 2.84 -11.45 -18.66
C PRO A 21 4.07 -11.97 -17.92
N GLY A 22 4.08 -13.27 -17.61
CA GLY A 22 5.19 -13.92 -16.93
C GLY A 22 5.12 -13.96 -15.41
N MET A 23 4.06 -13.42 -14.78
CA MET A 23 3.83 -13.67 -13.35
C MET A 23 3.54 -15.15 -13.09
N ASP A 24 4.27 -15.73 -12.14
CA ASP A 24 3.98 -17.07 -11.65
C ASP A 24 2.92 -17.04 -10.53
N LYS A 25 2.49 -18.23 -10.07
CA LYS A 25 1.50 -18.33 -9.00
C LYS A 25 1.96 -17.65 -7.71
N GLY A 26 3.25 -17.77 -7.38
CA GLY A 26 3.84 -17.18 -6.19
C GLY A 26 3.87 -15.66 -6.25
N ASP A 27 4.10 -15.09 -7.42
CA ASP A 27 4.11 -13.64 -7.65
C ASP A 27 2.73 -13.04 -7.45
N VAL A 28 1.68 -13.66 -8.01
CA VAL A 28 0.28 -13.23 -7.81
C VAL A 28 -0.07 -13.22 -6.31
N PHE A 29 0.29 -14.29 -5.59
CA PHE A 29 0.08 -14.37 -4.15
C PHE A 29 0.86 -13.31 -3.37
N ARG A 30 2.12 -13.08 -3.73
CA ARG A 30 2.96 -12.07 -3.07
C ARG A 30 2.39 -10.67 -3.28
N GLU A 31 1.90 -10.37 -4.48
CA GLU A 31 1.31 -9.07 -4.77
C GLU A 31 -0.03 -8.90 -4.03
N ALA A 32 -0.87 -9.93 -3.97
CA ALA A 32 -2.09 -9.92 -3.17
C ALA A 32 -1.82 -9.59 -1.69
N MET A 33 -0.76 -10.18 -1.10
CA MET A 33 -0.34 -9.89 0.27
C MET A 33 0.15 -8.44 0.44
N LYS A 34 0.95 -7.91 -0.49
CA LYS A 34 1.38 -6.50 -0.46
C LYS A 34 0.18 -5.56 -0.53
N VAL A 35 -0.76 -5.82 -1.44
CA VAL A 35 -1.98 -5.02 -1.59
C VAL A 35 -2.82 -5.07 -0.32
N PHE A 36 -3.01 -6.25 0.28
CA PHE A 36 -3.73 -6.38 1.54
C PHE A 36 -3.12 -5.52 2.65
N VAL A 37 -1.80 -5.57 2.83
CA VAL A 37 -1.10 -4.74 3.84
C VAL A 37 -1.33 -3.26 3.56
N ARG A 38 -1.18 -2.82 2.30
CA ARG A 38 -1.40 -1.41 1.90
C ARG A 38 -2.83 -0.96 2.23
N VAL A 39 -3.84 -1.77 1.88
CA VAL A 39 -5.25 -1.45 2.13
C VAL A 39 -5.54 -1.36 3.63
N GLN A 40 -5.05 -2.30 4.43
CA GLN A 40 -5.26 -2.29 5.88
C GLN A 40 -4.54 -1.12 6.55
N ALA A 41 -3.31 -0.80 6.12
CA ALA A 41 -2.59 0.37 6.58
C ALA A 41 -3.37 1.66 6.26
N GLY A 42 -3.86 1.80 5.02
CA GLY A 42 -4.69 2.94 4.62
C GLY A 42 -5.97 3.07 5.44
N LYS A 43 -6.70 1.96 5.67
CA LYS A 43 -7.89 1.94 6.53
C LYS A 43 -7.58 2.38 7.96
N ARG A 44 -6.48 1.90 8.54
CA ARG A 44 -6.03 2.30 9.88
C ARG A 44 -5.69 3.79 9.94
N LEU A 45 -4.98 4.31 8.95
CA LEU A 45 -4.66 5.74 8.85
C LEU A 45 -5.93 6.59 8.69
N ALA A 46 -6.87 6.18 7.84
CA ALA A 46 -8.15 6.86 7.67
C ALA A 46 -8.99 6.84 8.96
N ALA A 47 -9.00 5.71 9.69
CA ALA A 47 -9.67 5.58 10.98
C ALA A 47 -9.03 6.44 12.08
N LEU A 48 -7.74 6.80 11.96
CA LEU A 48 -7.15 7.81 12.82
C LEU A 48 -7.74 9.20 12.54
N GLY A 49 -8.47 9.44 11.45
CA GLY A 49 -9.36 10.60 11.30
C GLY A 49 -8.71 11.96 11.49
N GLY A 50 -7.42 12.10 11.17
CA GLY A 50 -6.70 13.35 11.47
C GLY A 50 -6.56 13.63 12.97
N LYS A 51 -6.42 12.59 13.81
CA LYS A 51 -6.24 12.63 15.28
C LYS A 51 -5.02 13.40 15.80
N ALA A 52 -4.39 14.21 14.96
CA ALA A 52 -3.48 15.25 15.39
C ALA A 52 -4.13 16.63 15.21
N PRO A 53 -5.23 16.96 15.94
CA PRO A 53 -5.89 18.27 15.85
C PRO A 53 -5.00 19.43 16.30
N ARG A 54 -3.87 19.13 16.96
CA ARG A 54 -2.83 20.11 17.35
C ARG A 54 -1.55 20.00 16.52
N MET A 55 -1.58 19.29 15.38
CA MET A 55 -0.41 19.23 14.50
C MET A 55 -0.05 20.65 14.06
N LYS A 56 1.23 21.01 14.20
CA LYS A 56 1.71 22.31 13.72
C LYS A 56 1.56 22.36 12.20
N ASP A 57 1.11 23.50 11.69
CA ASP A 57 0.95 23.70 10.26
C ASP A 57 2.30 23.56 9.55
N ILE A 58 2.32 22.90 8.38
CA ILE A 58 3.55 22.65 7.63
C ILE A 58 3.80 23.85 6.73
N PRO A 59 4.94 24.56 6.86
CA PRO A 59 5.23 25.72 6.02
C PRO A 59 5.21 25.35 4.53
N ARG A 60 4.36 26.03 3.75
CA ARG A 60 4.23 25.78 2.30
C ARG A 60 5.42 26.26 1.48
N ARG A 61 6.26 27.12 2.06
CA ARG A 61 7.48 27.64 1.43
C ARG A 61 8.67 27.25 2.29
N ARG A 62 9.73 26.79 1.64
CA ARG A 62 11.04 26.68 2.29
C ARG A 62 11.40 28.08 2.77
N PRO A 63 11.80 28.27 4.05
CA PRO A 63 12.36 29.56 4.47
C PRO A 63 13.48 29.89 3.48
N ALA A 64 13.49 31.13 2.99
CA ALA A 64 14.59 31.60 2.15
C ALA A 64 15.87 31.23 2.89
N LYS A 65 16.72 30.42 2.25
CA LYS A 65 18.02 30.13 2.81
C LYS A 65 18.68 31.50 2.91
N ASP A 66 18.92 31.98 4.13
CA ASP A 66 19.66 33.22 4.35
C ASP A 66 21.01 33.05 3.65
N LEU A 67 21.07 33.51 2.40
CA LEU A 67 22.30 33.69 1.66
C LEU A 67 22.84 35.03 2.16
N SER A 68 23.45 35.00 3.33
CA SER A 68 24.34 36.09 3.71
C SER A 68 25.61 36.00 2.84
N PRO A 69 26.06 37.12 2.26
CA PRO A 69 27.23 37.18 1.38
C PRO A 69 28.54 36.91 2.13
#